data_AF-A0A4Z2DVR2-F1
#
_entry.id   AF-A0A4Z2DVR2-F1
#
_cell.length_a   1.000
_cell.length_b   1.000
_cell.length_c   1.000
_cell.angle_alpha   90.00
_cell.angle_beta   90.00
_cell.angle_gamma   90.00
#
_symmetry.space_group_name_H-M   'P 1'
#
loop_
_entity.id
_entity.type
_entity.pdbx_description
1 polymer ?
#
loop_
_entity_poly.entity_id
_entity_poly.type
_entity_poly.pdbx_seq_one_letter_code
_entity_poly.pdbx_strand_id
1 'polypeptide(L)'
;MDGKIQHKMEVDYSLSVDNLLASIKPLLTAGNFDSAIEQCISLEKQTRTASDAISTGRLLEAIVEILAENSQWARLNEHLILMTKKHGQMKQAVSKMVQKAMEYLEKTPSEPIKLELIEALRNVTEGKIYVETERARLTKELARIKESHGDIEGAAAVLQDLQVETFGSMEKKEKVEFMLEQMRLCLAKKDFIRTQIISNKISTKFFADAENEDLKLKFYNLMIDLNAHDSLYLNISKNYWEIYNSKSIQEDEQKRLLVLRHVIIYLLLSPYDNEQHDLMCRRKLVKDMEKIPSYFICSKTFTTQGNY
;
A
#
# COMPACT_ATOMS: atom_id res chain seq x y z
N MET A 1 52.09 9.79 0.28
CA MET A 1 51.64 8.65 1.10
C MET A 1 50.27 8.25 0.59
N ASP A 2 50.27 7.43 -0.47
CA ASP A 2 49.08 6.91 -1.11
C ASP A 2 48.39 5.91 -0.19
N GLY A 3 47.32 6.37 0.47
CA GLY A 3 46.37 5.51 1.15
C GLY A 3 45.58 4.70 0.13
N LYS A 4 46.19 3.62 -0.38
CA LYS A 4 45.48 2.56 -1.09
C LYS A 4 44.39 2.04 -0.16
N ILE A 5 43.17 2.50 -0.39
CA ILE A 5 41.95 1.79 -0.01
C ILE A 5 42.11 0.40 -0.64
N GLN A 6 42.52 -0.58 0.17
CA GLN A 6 42.46 -1.97 -0.22
C GLN A 6 40.98 -2.29 -0.42
N HIS A 7 40.50 -2.14 -1.66
CA HIS A 7 39.37 -2.90 -2.15
C HIS A 7 39.72 -4.36 -1.89
N LYS A 8 39.20 -4.92 -0.79
CA LYS A 8 39.15 -6.37 -0.57
C LYS A 8 38.59 -6.94 -1.88
N MET A 9 39.39 -7.74 -2.58
CA MET A 9 38.96 -8.38 -3.82
C MET A 9 37.61 -9.06 -3.57
N GLU A 10 36.57 -8.67 -4.31
CA GLU A 10 35.34 -9.45 -4.42
C GLU A 10 35.76 -10.80 -5.00
N VAL A 11 35.90 -11.79 -4.13
CA VAL A 11 36.10 -13.16 -4.56
C VAL A 11 34.73 -13.62 -5.02
N ASP A 12 34.58 -13.79 -6.33
CA ASP A 12 33.34 -14.27 -6.92
C ASP A 12 33.15 -15.75 -6.58
N TYR A 13 32.20 -16.02 -5.68
CA TYR A 13 31.85 -17.37 -5.28
C TYR A 13 30.69 -17.95 -6.11
N SER A 14 30.24 -17.27 -7.18
CA SER A 14 29.11 -17.69 -8.01
C SER A 14 29.18 -19.16 -8.43
N LEU A 15 30.31 -19.61 -8.95
CA LEU A 15 30.54 -21.01 -9.35
C LEU A 15 30.48 -21.99 -8.17
N SER A 16 30.98 -21.59 -7.00
CA SER A 16 30.92 -22.43 -5.79
C SER A 16 29.49 -22.54 -5.27
N VAL A 17 28.72 -21.45 -5.35
CA VAL A 17 27.29 -21.44 -5.01
C VAL A 17 26.50 -22.28 -6.01
N ASP A 18 26.75 -22.16 -7.32
CA ASP A 18 26.05 -22.95 -8.34
C ASP A 18 26.30 -24.45 -8.17
N ASN A 19 27.55 -24.84 -7.88
CA ASN A 19 27.90 -26.22 -7.59
C ASN A 19 27.23 -26.73 -6.30
N LEU A 20 27.16 -25.90 -5.26
CA LEU A 20 26.48 -26.26 -4.01
C LEU A 20 24.96 -26.39 -4.20
N LEU A 21 24.34 -25.47 -4.93
CA LEU A 21 22.91 -25.53 -5.23
C LEU A 21 22.59 -26.76 -6.07
N ALA A 22 23.47 -27.16 -6.99
CA ALA A 22 23.35 -28.40 -7.72
C ALA A 22 23.51 -29.64 -6.83
N SER A 23 24.41 -29.61 -5.84
CA SER A 23 24.62 -30.72 -4.89
C SER A 23 23.54 -30.80 -3.81
N ILE A 24 22.83 -29.71 -3.53
CA ILE A 24 21.75 -29.67 -2.54
C ILE A 24 20.46 -30.29 -3.09
N LYS A 25 20.13 -30.09 -4.38
CA LYS A 25 18.95 -30.72 -5.01
C LYS A 25 18.81 -32.24 -4.74
N PRO A 26 19.87 -33.07 -4.86
CA PRO A 26 19.79 -34.49 -4.51
C PRO A 26 19.73 -34.74 -2.99
N LEU A 27 20.32 -33.89 -2.15
CA LEU A 27 20.21 -34.02 -0.69
C LEU A 27 18.79 -33.71 -0.17
N LEU A 28 18.08 -32.79 -0.82
CA LEU A 28 16.68 -32.48 -0.55
C LEU A 28 15.76 -33.67 -0.87
N THR A 29 16.00 -34.35 -2.00
CA THR A 29 15.24 -35.56 -2.36
C THR A 29 15.56 -36.76 -1.47
N ALA A 30 16.76 -36.79 -0.85
CA ALA A 30 17.16 -37.79 0.13
C ALA A 30 16.67 -37.50 1.57
N GLY A 31 15.99 -36.37 1.81
CA GLY A 31 15.42 -36.01 3.12
C GLY A 31 16.43 -35.49 4.16
N ASN A 32 17.67 -35.15 3.75
CA ASN A 32 18.73 -34.73 4.68
C ASN A 32 18.88 -33.19 4.70
N PHE A 33 17.85 -32.53 5.24
CA PHE A 33 17.67 -31.08 5.18
C PHE A 33 18.65 -30.29 6.06
N ASP A 34 18.94 -30.80 7.26
CA ASP A 34 19.81 -30.10 8.21
C ASP A 34 21.25 -29.98 7.67
N SER A 35 21.75 -31.02 6.99
CA SER A 35 23.07 -30.98 6.36
C SER A 35 23.13 -29.98 5.19
N ALA A 36 22.06 -29.86 4.40
CA ALA A 36 21.99 -28.88 3.32
C ALA A 36 22.01 -27.43 3.86
N ILE A 37 21.27 -27.17 4.95
CA ILE A 37 21.23 -25.86 5.60
C ILE A 37 22.59 -25.51 6.20
N GLU A 38 23.26 -26.45 6.89
CA GLU A 38 24.60 -26.23 7.43
C GLU A 38 25.64 -25.92 6.34
N GLN A 39 25.58 -26.63 5.21
CA GLN A 39 26.42 -26.36 4.05
C GLN A 39 26.18 -24.95 3.51
N CYS A 40 24.92 -24.54 3.34
CA CYS A 40 24.56 -23.18 2.93
C CYS A 40 25.07 -22.12 3.92
N ILE A 41 24.92 -22.32 5.23
CA ILE A 41 25.39 -21.39 6.26
C ILE A 41 26.92 -21.28 6.28
N SER A 42 27.63 -22.40 6.05
CA SER A 42 29.08 -22.41 6.02
C SER A 42 29.64 -21.59 4.87
N LEU A 43 29.05 -21.73 3.67
CA LEU A 43 29.40 -20.94 2.49
C LEU A 43 28.94 -19.50 2.64
N GLU A 44 27.76 -19.25 3.21
CA GLU A 44 27.27 -17.90 3.50
C GLU A 44 28.26 -17.12 4.38
N LYS A 45 28.86 -17.79 5.38
CA LYS A 45 29.89 -17.17 6.21
C LYS A 45 31.14 -16.79 5.39
N GLN A 46 31.54 -17.61 4.42
CA GLN A 46 32.69 -17.35 3.55
C GLN A 46 32.39 -16.19 2.59
N THR A 47 31.26 -16.25 1.87
CA THR A 47 30.85 -15.21 0.91
C THR A 47 30.60 -13.88 1.60
N ARG A 48 30.07 -13.88 2.83
CA ARG A 48 29.91 -12.67 3.64
C ARG A 48 31.25 -12.05 4.02
N THR A 49 32.22 -12.87 4.43
CA THR A 49 33.55 -12.38 4.81
C THR A 49 34.33 -11.81 3.62
N ALA A 50 34.04 -12.36 2.43
CA ALA A 50 34.54 -11.92 1.13
C ALA A 50 33.78 -10.74 0.52
N SER A 51 32.73 -10.23 1.19
CA SER A 51 31.90 -9.12 0.72
C SER A 51 31.18 -9.35 -0.63
N ASP A 52 30.93 -10.60 -1.02
CA ASP A 52 30.15 -10.93 -2.21
C ASP A 52 28.64 -10.90 -1.91
N ALA A 53 28.00 -9.76 -2.17
CA ALA A 53 26.58 -9.55 -1.89
C ALA A 53 25.65 -10.43 -2.73
N ILE A 54 26.07 -10.77 -3.96
CA ILE A 54 25.25 -11.49 -4.92
C ILE A 54 25.17 -12.96 -4.51
N SER A 55 26.32 -13.60 -4.28
CA SER A 55 26.38 -15.00 -3.86
C SER A 55 25.77 -15.20 -2.48
N THR A 56 26.01 -14.26 -1.55
CA THR A 56 25.38 -14.30 -0.21
C THR A 56 23.85 -14.19 -0.32
N GLY A 57 23.33 -13.34 -1.22
CA GLY A 57 21.90 -13.23 -1.48
C GLY A 57 21.31 -14.53 -2.03
N ARG A 58 21.97 -15.16 -3.01
CA ARG A 58 21.51 -16.44 -3.59
C ARG A 58 21.51 -17.59 -2.58
N LEU A 59 22.51 -17.64 -1.69
CA LEU A 59 22.55 -18.62 -0.61
C LEU A 59 21.41 -18.41 0.39
N LEU A 60 21.09 -17.15 0.72
CA LEU A 60 19.95 -16.84 1.57
C LEU A 60 18.62 -17.19 0.92
N GLU A 61 18.45 -16.89 -0.37
CA GLU A 61 17.27 -17.31 -1.15
C GLU A 61 17.11 -18.83 -1.10
N ALA A 62 18.18 -19.59 -1.35
CA ALA A 62 18.15 -21.04 -1.31
C ALA A 62 17.77 -21.59 0.08
N ILE A 63 18.28 -21.00 1.17
CA ILE A 63 17.88 -21.39 2.53
C ILE A 63 16.37 -21.16 2.72
N VAL A 64 15.83 -20.03 2.24
CA VAL A 64 14.39 -19.74 2.30
C VAL A 64 13.59 -20.77 1.49
N GLU A 65 14.03 -21.11 0.28
CA GLU A 65 13.37 -22.12 -0.56
C GLU A 65 13.35 -23.50 0.12
N ILE A 66 14.49 -23.95 0.65
CA ILE A 66 14.58 -25.24 1.35
C ILE A 66 13.65 -25.29 2.55
N LEU A 67 13.60 -24.24 3.37
CA LEU A 67 12.76 -24.21 4.57
C LEU A 67 11.27 -24.11 4.23
N ALA A 68 10.92 -23.35 3.18
CA ALA A 68 9.54 -23.19 2.74
C ALA A 68 8.98 -24.46 2.07
N GLU A 69 9.75 -25.13 1.20
CA GLU A 69 9.33 -26.37 0.53
C GLU A 69 9.12 -27.51 1.53
N ASN A 70 9.90 -27.55 2.61
CA ASN A 70 9.77 -28.56 3.66
C ASN A 70 8.76 -28.17 4.76
N SER A 71 7.98 -27.10 4.57
CA SER A 71 6.98 -26.61 5.53
C SER A 71 7.54 -26.31 6.93
N GLN A 72 8.84 -26.01 7.04
CA GLN A 72 9.52 -25.69 8.31
C GLN A 72 9.47 -24.18 8.62
N TRP A 73 8.26 -23.64 8.74
CA TRP A 73 8.02 -22.20 8.87
C TRP A 73 8.59 -21.58 10.15
N ALA A 74 8.55 -22.30 11.28
CA ALA A 74 9.13 -21.83 12.54
C ALA A 74 10.66 -21.62 12.42
N ARG A 75 11.35 -22.57 11.79
CA ARG A 75 12.80 -22.47 11.52
C ARG A 75 13.11 -21.36 10.53
N LEU A 76 12.25 -21.13 9.54
CA LEU A 76 12.37 -19.99 8.62
C LEU A 76 12.32 -18.66 9.39
N ASN A 77 11.35 -18.49 10.30
CA ASN A 77 11.21 -17.28 11.11
C ASN A 77 12.45 -17.02 11.98
N GLU A 78 12.96 -18.06 12.64
CA GLU A 78 14.22 -17.98 13.40
C GLU A 78 15.41 -17.61 12.52
N HIS A 79 15.52 -18.21 11.33
CA HIS A 79 16.57 -17.90 10.37
C HIS A 79 16.52 -16.45 9.88
N LEU A 80 15.35 -15.93 9.56
CA LEU A 80 15.16 -14.54 9.12
C LEU A 80 15.64 -13.55 10.20
N ILE A 81 15.32 -13.82 11.47
CA ILE A 81 15.75 -13.01 12.62
C ILE A 81 17.27 -13.14 12.82
N LEU A 82 17.81 -14.37 12.79
CA LEU A 82 19.23 -14.63 13.01
C LEU A 82 20.09 -13.95 11.95
N MET A 83 19.77 -14.13 10.67
CA MET A 83 20.54 -13.57 9.55
C MET A 83 20.49 -12.05 9.52
N THR A 84 19.40 -11.45 10.01
CA THR A 84 19.26 -10.01 10.18
C THR A 84 20.11 -9.44 11.31
N LYS A 85 20.23 -10.18 12.43
CA LYS A 85 21.02 -9.75 13.59
C LYS A 85 22.52 -10.01 13.45
N LYS A 86 22.93 -10.85 12.48
CA LYS A 86 24.35 -11.15 12.25
C LYS A 86 25.14 -9.91 11.81
N HIS A 87 26.24 -9.65 12.51
CA HIS A 87 27.14 -8.56 12.19
C HIS A 87 27.83 -8.80 10.84
N GLY A 88 27.85 -7.79 9.97
CA GLY A 88 28.46 -7.86 8.64
C GLY A 88 27.54 -8.37 7.53
N GLN A 89 26.23 -8.57 7.78
CA GLN A 89 25.30 -8.93 6.71
C GLN A 89 25.12 -7.77 5.72
N MET A 90 25.19 -8.09 4.43
CA MET A 90 25.04 -7.10 3.36
C MET A 90 23.58 -6.73 3.14
N LYS A 91 23.32 -5.43 2.96
CA LYS A 91 21.96 -4.88 2.78
C LYS A 91 21.23 -5.52 1.60
N GLN A 92 21.91 -5.68 0.46
CA GLN A 92 21.34 -6.31 -0.74
C GLN A 92 20.96 -7.77 -0.51
N ALA A 93 21.78 -8.53 0.24
CA ALA A 93 21.50 -9.93 0.54
C ALA A 93 20.28 -10.08 1.45
N VAL A 94 20.11 -9.19 2.44
CA VAL A 94 18.91 -9.14 3.29
C VAL A 94 17.66 -8.78 2.48
N SER A 95 17.77 -7.80 1.56
CA SER A 95 16.65 -7.41 0.69
C SER A 95 16.15 -8.60 -0.14
N LYS A 96 17.08 -9.33 -0.77
CA LYS A 96 16.76 -10.54 -1.56
C LYS A 96 16.11 -11.63 -0.72
N MET A 97 16.64 -11.90 0.47
CA MET A 97 16.07 -12.85 1.41
C MET A 97 14.62 -12.50 1.80
N VAL A 98 14.34 -11.22 2.10
CA VAL A 98 13.00 -10.75 2.45
C VAL A 98 12.04 -10.86 1.26
N GLN A 99 12.47 -10.42 0.07
CA GLN A 99 11.67 -10.53 -1.16
C GLN A 99 11.30 -11.98 -1.46
N LYS A 100 12.27 -12.91 -1.32
CA LYS A 100 12.01 -14.32 -1.53
C LYS A 100 11.04 -14.90 -0.52
N ALA A 101 11.18 -14.53 0.76
CA ALA A 101 10.24 -14.95 1.80
C ALA A 101 8.82 -14.41 1.56
N MET A 102 8.69 -13.23 0.95
CA MET A 102 7.38 -12.66 0.58
C MET A 102 6.67 -13.45 -0.52
N GLU A 103 7.39 -14.00 -1.52
CA GLU A 103 6.80 -14.87 -2.54
C GLU A 103 6.13 -16.12 -1.94
N TYR A 104 6.68 -16.61 -0.81
CA TYR A 104 6.15 -17.78 -0.12
C TYR A 104 4.94 -17.48 0.75
N LEU A 105 4.61 -16.21 1.03
CA LEU A 105 3.40 -15.86 1.80
C LEU A 105 2.12 -16.37 1.14
N GLU A 106 2.05 -16.36 -0.19
CA GLU A 106 0.89 -16.86 -0.95
C GLU A 106 0.80 -18.39 -0.97
N LYS A 107 1.95 -19.07 -0.80
CA LYS A 107 2.04 -20.55 -0.80
C LYS A 107 1.85 -21.15 0.60
N THR A 108 1.69 -20.33 1.63
CA THR A 108 1.48 -20.83 2.99
C THR A 108 0.15 -21.61 3.09
N PRO A 109 0.14 -22.81 3.70
CA PRO A 109 -1.04 -23.66 3.73
C PRO A 109 -2.09 -23.22 4.77
N SER A 110 -1.72 -22.34 5.72
CA SER A 110 -2.56 -22.00 6.86
C SER A 110 -2.42 -20.52 7.25
N GLU A 111 -3.54 -19.87 7.55
CA GLU A 111 -3.64 -18.48 7.99
C GLU A 111 -2.81 -18.14 9.25
N PRO A 112 -2.76 -18.96 10.33
CA PRO A 112 -1.88 -18.71 11.47
C PRO A 112 -0.39 -18.70 11.11
N ILE A 113 0.05 -19.60 10.22
CA ILE A 113 1.44 -19.64 9.75
C ILE A 113 1.76 -18.38 8.94
N LYS A 114 0.81 -17.92 8.12
CA LYS A 114 0.93 -16.66 7.37
C LYS A 114 1.11 -15.48 8.32
N LEU A 115 0.34 -15.42 9.42
CA LEU A 115 0.46 -14.36 10.43
C LEU A 115 1.85 -14.37 11.11
N GLU A 116 2.33 -15.52 11.57
CA GLU A 116 3.65 -15.64 12.21
C GLU A 116 4.79 -15.20 11.27
N LEU A 117 4.72 -15.60 9.99
CA LEU A 117 5.72 -15.21 8.99
C LEU A 117 5.67 -13.69 8.71
N ILE A 118 4.47 -13.10 8.62
CA ILE A 118 4.32 -11.65 8.45
C ILE A 118 4.91 -10.89 9.66
N GLU A 119 4.64 -11.34 10.88
CA GLU A 119 5.21 -10.73 12.08
C GLU A 119 6.73 -10.84 12.12
N ALA A 120 7.30 -12.01 11.79
CA ALA A 120 8.73 -12.19 11.69
C ALA A 120 9.37 -11.25 10.63
N LEU A 121 8.74 -11.11 9.46
CA LEU A 121 9.21 -10.21 8.40
C LEU A 121 9.06 -8.73 8.79
N ARG A 122 7.99 -8.33 9.50
CA ARG A 122 7.85 -6.97 10.04
C ARG A 122 8.93 -6.64 11.06
N ASN A 123 9.26 -7.57 11.96
CA ASN A 123 10.35 -7.40 12.92
C ASN A 123 11.72 -7.29 12.23
N VAL A 124 11.93 -8.06 11.15
CA VAL A 124 13.17 -8.05 10.38
C VAL A 124 13.33 -6.78 9.54
N THR A 125 12.24 -6.20 9.04
CA THR A 125 12.25 -4.98 8.21
C THR A 125 12.23 -3.70 9.03
N GLU A 126 12.09 -3.79 10.34
CA GLU A 126 12.05 -2.63 11.22
C GLU A 126 13.37 -1.83 11.24
N GLY A 127 13.26 -0.51 11.07
CA GLY A 127 14.40 0.42 11.11
C GLY A 127 15.33 0.37 9.89
N LYS A 128 14.97 -0.36 8.82
CA LYS A 128 15.82 -0.54 7.63
C LYS A 128 15.24 0.18 6.41
N ILE A 129 15.88 1.28 6.03
CA ILE A 129 15.46 2.15 4.91
C ILE A 129 15.37 1.39 3.55
N TYR A 130 16.23 0.39 3.34
CA TYR A 130 16.32 -0.33 2.07
C TYR A 130 15.24 -1.41 1.84
N VAL A 131 14.38 -1.68 2.83
CA VAL A 131 13.25 -2.65 2.75
C VAL A 131 11.93 -2.02 3.20
N GLU A 132 11.82 -0.69 3.14
CA GLU A 132 10.60 0.04 3.55
C GLU A 132 9.39 -0.29 2.67
N THR A 133 9.60 -0.45 1.37
CA THR A 133 8.54 -0.84 0.42
C THR A 133 7.96 -2.21 0.76
N GLU A 134 8.82 -3.18 1.05
CA GLU A 134 8.43 -4.53 1.44
C GLU A 134 7.70 -4.51 2.79
N ARG A 135 8.17 -3.70 3.76
CA ARG A 135 7.47 -3.49 5.03
C ARG A 135 6.06 -2.93 4.83
N ALA A 136 5.88 -1.99 3.91
CA ALA A 136 4.57 -1.42 3.60
C ALA A 136 3.61 -2.49 3.05
N ARG A 137 4.06 -3.30 2.09
CA ARG A 137 3.27 -4.39 1.52
C ARG A 137 2.88 -5.44 2.56
N LEU A 138 3.82 -5.85 3.42
CA LEU A 138 3.56 -6.76 4.53
C LEU A 138 2.53 -6.21 5.53
N THR A 139 2.61 -4.91 5.82
CA THR A 139 1.69 -4.22 6.73
C THR A 139 0.28 -4.16 6.14
N LYS A 140 0.16 -3.93 4.83
CA LYS A 140 -1.12 -3.95 4.10
C LYS A 140 -1.77 -5.33 4.15
N GLU A 141 -1.00 -6.39 3.90
CA GLU A 141 -1.49 -7.77 4.02
C GLU A 141 -1.91 -8.13 5.46
N LEU A 142 -1.13 -7.72 6.46
CA LEU A 142 -1.49 -7.95 7.86
C LEU A 142 -2.82 -7.28 8.23
N ALA A 143 -3.03 -6.05 7.79
CA ALA A 143 -4.27 -5.32 8.04
C ALA A 143 -5.47 -5.99 7.35
N ARG A 144 -5.29 -6.49 6.12
CA ARG A 144 -6.32 -7.25 5.40
C ARG A 144 -6.73 -8.52 6.15
N ILE A 145 -5.76 -9.25 6.71
CA ILE A 145 -6.04 -10.45 7.51
C ILE A 145 -6.76 -10.07 8.82
N LYS A 146 -6.32 -9.01 9.51
CA LYS A 146 -7.03 -8.56 10.73
C LYS A 146 -8.46 -8.15 10.44
N GLU A 147 -8.68 -7.47 9.31
CA GLU A 147 -10.02 -7.09 8.87
C GLU A 147 -10.90 -8.30 8.55
N SER A 148 -10.37 -9.36 7.90
CA SER A 148 -11.15 -10.58 7.64
C SER A 148 -11.58 -11.29 8.92
N HIS A 149 -10.82 -11.14 10.01
CA HIS A 149 -11.17 -11.60 11.35
C HIS A 149 -12.13 -10.65 12.10
N GLY A 150 -12.52 -9.52 11.49
CA GLY A 150 -13.38 -8.51 12.12
C GLY A 150 -12.64 -7.52 13.04
N ASP A 151 -11.31 -7.60 13.15
CA ASP A 151 -10.50 -6.66 13.94
C ASP A 151 -10.14 -5.41 13.12
N ILE A 152 -11.15 -4.57 12.88
CA ILE A 152 -11.01 -3.32 12.14
C ILE A 152 -10.11 -2.33 12.91
N GLU A 153 -10.21 -2.32 14.25
CA GLU A 153 -9.43 -1.40 15.08
C GLU A 153 -7.93 -1.71 15.04
N GLY A 154 -7.58 -2.99 15.17
CA GLY A 154 -6.20 -3.46 15.06
C GLY A 154 -5.66 -3.32 13.65
N ALA A 155 -6.48 -3.53 12.61
CA ALA A 155 -6.10 -3.29 11.22
C ALA A 155 -5.76 -1.80 10.98
N ALA A 156 -6.62 -0.89 11.46
CA ALA A 156 -6.41 0.54 11.33
C ALA A 156 -5.14 1.03 12.07
N ALA A 157 -4.91 0.54 13.29
CA ALA A 157 -3.71 0.91 14.06
C ALA A 157 -2.41 0.47 13.36
N VAL A 158 -2.36 -0.78 12.90
CA VAL A 158 -1.18 -1.35 12.21
C VAL A 158 -0.83 -0.56 10.94
N LEU A 159 -1.83 -0.15 10.16
CA LEU A 159 -1.62 0.67 8.97
C LEU A 159 -1.21 2.11 9.31
N GLN A 160 -1.75 2.69 10.38
CA GLN A 160 -1.44 4.05 10.82
C GLN A 160 -0.02 4.22 11.37
N ASP A 161 0.55 3.18 11.97
CA ASP A 161 1.93 3.20 12.48
C ASP A 161 2.97 3.48 11.37
N LEU A 162 2.61 3.18 10.12
CA LEU A 162 3.49 3.35 8.97
C LEU A 162 3.23 4.67 8.24
N GLN A 163 4.19 5.60 8.33
CA GLN A 163 4.13 6.89 7.63
C GLN A 163 4.66 6.78 6.19
N VAL A 164 3.88 6.17 5.30
CA VAL A 164 4.27 5.88 3.91
C VAL A 164 4.61 7.11 3.06
N GLU A 165 4.16 8.30 3.47
CA GLU A 165 4.52 9.56 2.81
C GLU A 165 6.05 9.78 2.79
N THR A 166 6.73 9.35 3.85
CA THR A 166 8.17 9.57 4.06
C THR A 166 9.05 8.64 3.22
N PHE A 167 8.49 7.56 2.65
CA PHE A 167 9.27 6.54 1.93
C PHE A 167 9.70 7.03 0.56
N GLY A 168 10.96 7.41 0.41
CA GLY A 168 11.50 7.94 -0.85
C GLY A 168 11.49 6.94 -2.02
N SER A 169 11.59 5.65 -1.71
CA SER A 169 11.71 4.54 -2.69
C SER A 169 10.38 4.02 -3.23
N MET A 170 9.25 4.42 -2.63
CA MET A 170 7.93 3.91 -2.98
C MET A 170 7.28 4.74 -4.10
N GLU A 171 6.62 4.08 -5.05
CA GLU A 171 5.93 4.75 -6.14
C GLU A 171 4.78 5.64 -5.63
N LYS A 172 4.56 6.78 -6.29
CA LYS A 172 3.51 7.73 -5.91
C LYS A 172 2.12 7.08 -5.90
N LYS A 173 1.84 6.19 -6.87
CA LYS A 173 0.58 5.47 -6.97
C LYS A 173 0.36 4.53 -5.78
N GLU A 174 1.36 3.72 -5.46
CA GLU A 174 1.33 2.79 -4.33
C GLU A 174 1.13 3.54 -2.99
N LYS A 175 1.77 4.71 -2.83
CA LYS A 175 1.57 5.58 -1.66
C LYS A 175 0.12 6.06 -1.54
N VAL A 176 -0.47 6.53 -2.63
CA VAL A 176 -1.86 7.02 -2.62
C VAL A 176 -2.82 5.88 -2.33
N GLU A 177 -2.64 4.71 -2.93
CA GLU A 177 -3.42 3.52 -2.60
C GLU A 177 -3.35 3.16 -1.12
N PHE A 178 -2.16 3.23 -0.53
CA PHE A 178 -1.97 2.96 0.89
C PHE A 178 -2.69 4.00 1.78
N MET A 179 -2.60 5.29 1.44
CA MET A 179 -3.31 6.35 2.18
C MET A 179 -4.83 6.23 2.05
N LEU A 180 -5.35 5.85 0.88
CA LEU A 180 -6.78 5.59 0.69
C LEU A 180 -7.26 4.41 1.54
N GLU A 181 -6.46 3.36 1.66
CA GLU A 181 -6.78 2.22 2.51
C GLU A 181 -6.80 2.62 3.99
N GLN A 182 -5.83 3.43 4.43
CA GLN A 182 -5.84 4.03 5.77
C GLN A 182 -7.13 4.83 5.99
N MET A 183 -7.54 5.69 5.06
CA MET A 183 -8.78 6.46 5.16
C MET A 183 -10.01 5.55 5.31
N ARG A 184 -10.10 4.51 4.48
CA ARG A 184 -11.23 3.56 4.53
C ARG A 184 -11.37 2.89 5.90
N LEU A 185 -10.26 2.40 6.46
CA LEU A 185 -10.28 1.76 7.79
C LEU A 185 -10.53 2.75 8.92
N CYS A 186 -10.03 3.99 8.81
CA CYS A 186 -10.35 5.06 9.77
C CYS A 186 -11.84 5.39 9.76
N LEU A 187 -12.46 5.46 8.57
CA LEU A 187 -13.91 5.67 8.43
C LEU A 187 -14.71 4.50 9.00
N ALA A 188 -14.27 3.25 8.77
CA ALA A 188 -14.90 2.08 9.37
C ALA A 188 -14.85 2.11 10.92
N LYS A 189 -13.73 2.61 11.48
CA LYS A 189 -13.58 2.87 12.92
C LYS A 189 -14.36 4.12 13.42
N LYS A 190 -14.93 4.92 12.52
CA LYS A 190 -15.55 6.23 12.80
C LYS A 190 -14.57 7.27 13.37
N ASP A 191 -13.30 7.18 13.01
CA ASP A 191 -12.26 8.15 13.37
C ASP A 191 -12.15 9.24 12.28
N PHE A 192 -13.08 10.19 12.32
CA PHE A 192 -13.20 11.24 11.30
C PHE A 192 -12.05 12.25 11.35
N ILE A 193 -11.55 12.57 12.56
CA ILE A 193 -10.43 13.52 12.74
C ILE A 193 -9.18 12.99 12.04
N ARG A 194 -8.82 11.71 12.26
CA ARG A 194 -7.66 11.13 11.58
C ARG A 194 -7.85 10.99 10.08
N THR A 195 -9.05 10.64 9.64
CA THR A 195 -9.36 10.56 8.21
C THR A 195 -9.15 11.92 7.53
N GLN A 196 -9.56 13.02 8.16
CA GLN A 196 -9.33 14.39 7.66
C GLN A 196 -7.83 14.77 7.62
N ILE A 197 -7.04 14.28 8.59
CA ILE A 197 -5.58 14.50 8.58
C ILE A 197 -4.96 13.75 7.38
N ILE A 198 -5.38 12.51 7.12
CA ILE A 198 -4.88 11.69 6.01
C ILE A 198 -5.30 12.27 4.66
N SER A 199 -6.53 12.78 4.52
CA SER A 199 -6.98 13.38 3.26
C SER A 199 -6.14 14.60 2.86
N ASN A 200 -5.69 15.40 3.83
CA ASN A 200 -4.86 16.58 3.58
C ASN A 200 -3.44 16.23 3.09
N LYS A 201 -2.99 14.99 3.30
CA LYS A 201 -1.69 14.49 2.84
C LYS A 201 -1.71 14.07 1.37
N ILE A 202 -2.90 13.79 0.82
CA ILE A 202 -3.07 13.42 -0.58
C ILE A 202 -3.14 14.70 -1.43
N SER A 203 -2.22 14.83 -2.39
CA SER A 203 -2.20 15.96 -3.31
C SER A 203 -3.27 15.82 -4.40
N THR A 204 -4.18 16.79 -4.50
CA THR A 204 -5.22 16.80 -5.55
C THR A 204 -4.66 16.86 -6.97
N LYS A 205 -3.41 17.33 -7.15
CA LYS A 205 -2.72 17.34 -8.44
C LYS A 205 -2.45 15.93 -8.98
N PHE A 206 -2.32 14.94 -8.09
CA PHE A 206 -2.10 13.54 -8.48
C PHE A 206 -3.29 12.96 -9.28
N PHE A 207 -4.50 13.48 -9.04
CA PHE A 207 -5.72 13.03 -9.69
C PHE A 207 -6.00 13.72 -11.04
N ALA A 208 -5.09 14.57 -11.53
CA ALA A 208 -5.21 15.16 -12.87
C ALA A 208 -4.89 14.14 -13.97
N ASP A 209 -4.09 13.11 -13.64
CA ASP A 209 -3.68 12.08 -14.59
C ASP A 209 -4.81 11.06 -14.83
N ALA A 210 -5.09 10.76 -16.09
CA ALA A 210 -6.17 9.84 -16.47
C ALA A 210 -5.95 8.41 -15.97
N GLU A 211 -4.70 7.97 -15.80
CA GLU A 211 -4.36 6.64 -15.29
C GLU A 211 -4.76 6.42 -13.81
N ASN A 212 -5.00 7.50 -13.08
CA ASN A 212 -5.34 7.47 -11.66
C ASN A 212 -6.83 7.75 -11.41
N GLU A 213 -7.68 7.65 -12.44
CA GLU A 213 -9.11 7.91 -12.32
C GLU A 213 -9.80 7.00 -11.29
N ASP A 214 -9.45 5.72 -11.24
CA ASP A 214 -9.99 4.78 -10.23
C ASP A 214 -9.69 5.24 -8.80
N LEU A 215 -8.47 5.74 -8.57
CA LEU A 215 -8.04 6.24 -7.27
C LEU A 215 -8.73 7.57 -6.94
N LYS A 216 -8.96 8.42 -7.95
CA LYS A 216 -9.73 9.66 -7.83
C LYS A 216 -11.15 9.36 -7.36
N LEU A 217 -11.84 8.41 -7.99
CA LEU A 217 -13.20 8.03 -7.62
C LEU A 217 -13.28 7.48 -6.20
N LYS A 218 -12.35 6.57 -5.82
CA LYS A 218 -12.25 6.06 -4.46
C LYS A 218 -12.03 7.17 -3.44
N PHE A 219 -11.10 8.09 -3.71
CA PHE A 219 -10.81 9.23 -2.83
C PHE A 219 -12.05 10.08 -2.58
N TYR A 220 -12.75 10.52 -3.65
CA TYR A 220 -13.90 11.40 -3.48
C TYR A 220 -15.09 10.72 -2.82
N ASN A 221 -15.31 9.41 -3.04
CA ASN A 221 -16.33 8.66 -2.30
C ASN A 221 -16.04 8.65 -0.79
N LEU A 222 -14.80 8.36 -0.38
CA LEU A 222 -14.42 8.42 1.04
C LEU A 222 -14.53 9.84 1.62
N MET A 223 -14.22 10.86 0.81
CA MET A 223 -14.40 12.26 1.21
C MET A 223 -15.88 12.64 1.36
N ILE A 224 -16.78 12.08 0.56
CA ILE A 224 -18.22 12.30 0.71
C ILE A 224 -18.71 11.73 2.03
N ASP A 225 -18.31 10.51 2.38
CA ASP A 225 -18.68 9.87 3.64
C ASP A 225 -18.17 10.67 4.85
N LEU A 226 -16.94 11.18 4.77
CA LEU A 226 -16.38 12.05 5.80
C LEU A 226 -17.16 13.36 5.94
N ASN A 227 -17.40 14.07 4.84
CA ASN A 227 -18.10 15.36 4.87
C ASN A 227 -19.59 15.21 5.23
N ALA A 228 -20.18 14.04 4.99
CA ALA A 228 -21.55 13.72 5.38
C ALA A 228 -21.71 13.67 6.91
N HIS A 229 -20.70 13.15 7.63
CA HIS A 229 -20.69 13.17 9.10
C HIS A 229 -20.73 14.60 9.65
N ASP A 230 -19.87 15.47 9.13
CA ASP A 230 -19.77 16.87 9.60
C ASP A 230 -20.85 17.79 9.01
N SER A 231 -21.81 17.23 8.24
CA SER A 231 -22.88 17.96 7.55
C SER A 231 -22.37 19.10 6.66
N LEU A 232 -21.18 18.95 6.08
CA LEU A 232 -20.55 19.93 5.21
C LEU A 232 -21.06 19.76 3.76
N TYR A 233 -22.35 20.05 3.56
CA TYR A 233 -23.06 19.82 2.29
C TYR A 233 -22.44 20.54 1.08
N LEU A 234 -21.85 21.72 1.29
CA LEU A 234 -21.14 22.46 0.24
C LEU A 234 -19.92 21.68 -0.28
N ASN A 235 -19.14 21.07 0.63
CA ASN A 235 -17.96 20.29 0.28
C ASN A 235 -18.35 18.97 -0.39
N ILE A 236 -19.39 18.30 0.11
CA ILE A 236 -19.98 17.12 -0.55
C ILE A 236 -20.34 17.45 -2.01
N SER A 237 -20.98 18.59 -2.22
CA SER A 237 -21.37 19.06 -3.54
C SER A 237 -20.18 19.39 -4.45
N LYS A 238 -19.06 19.87 -3.91
CA LYS A 238 -17.79 20.06 -4.64
C LYS A 238 -17.14 18.71 -5.00
N ASN A 239 -17.14 17.75 -4.09
CA ASN A 239 -16.60 16.41 -4.33
C ASN A 239 -17.37 15.66 -5.44
N TYR A 240 -18.70 15.70 -5.40
CA TYR A 240 -19.52 15.12 -6.48
C TYR A 240 -19.30 15.81 -7.83
N TRP A 241 -18.95 17.10 -7.83
CA TRP A 241 -18.61 17.80 -9.06
C TRP A 241 -17.26 17.33 -9.64
N GLU A 242 -16.28 17.05 -8.79
CA GLU A 242 -15.02 16.46 -9.23
C GLU A 242 -15.18 15.03 -9.77
N ILE A 243 -16.13 14.28 -9.20
CA ILE A 243 -16.58 12.98 -9.73
C ILE A 243 -17.23 13.17 -11.11
N TYR A 244 -18.10 14.18 -11.28
CA TYR A 244 -18.75 14.49 -12.55
C TYR A 244 -17.76 14.84 -13.67
N ASN A 245 -16.65 15.51 -13.34
CA ASN A 245 -15.63 15.90 -14.32
C ASN A 245 -14.75 14.73 -14.78
N SER A 246 -14.88 13.55 -14.19
CA SER A 246 -14.11 12.35 -14.54
C SER A 246 -14.65 11.73 -15.84
N LYS A 247 -13.73 11.32 -16.75
CA LYS A 247 -14.06 10.88 -18.12
C LYS A 247 -14.99 9.66 -18.14
N SER A 248 -14.72 8.68 -17.28
CA SER A 248 -15.51 7.45 -17.13
C SER A 248 -16.98 7.73 -16.76
N ILE A 249 -17.24 8.84 -16.08
CA ILE A 249 -18.60 9.25 -15.67
C ILE A 249 -19.26 10.12 -16.73
N GLN A 250 -18.49 10.85 -17.52
CA GLN A 250 -19.01 11.62 -18.65
C GLN A 250 -19.49 10.72 -19.79
N GLU A 251 -18.87 9.56 -20.00
CA GLU A 251 -19.25 8.59 -21.02
C GLU A 251 -20.60 7.90 -20.74
N ASP A 252 -20.92 7.63 -19.46
CA ASP A 252 -22.16 6.98 -19.04
C ASP A 252 -23.25 8.01 -18.67
N GLU A 253 -24.26 8.15 -19.51
CA GLU A 253 -25.36 9.11 -19.32
C GLU A 253 -26.16 8.87 -18.03
N GLN A 254 -26.35 7.62 -17.59
CA GLN A 254 -27.13 7.34 -16.38
C GLN A 254 -26.37 7.75 -15.12
N LYS A 255 -25.08 7.43 -15.05
CA LYS A 255 -24.21 7.84 -13.94
C LYS A 255 -24.01 9.34 -13.91
N ARG A 256 -23.85 9.98 -15.08
CA ARG A 256 -23.76 11.43 -15.21
C ARG A 256 -24.97 12.14 -14.60
N LEU A 257 -26.18 11.70 -14.95
CA LEU A 257 -27.42 12.25 -14.42
C LEU A 257 -27.57 11.99 -12.92
N LEU A 258 -27.19 10.80 -12.44
CA LEU A 258 -27.25 10.46 -11.01
C LEU A 258 -26.30 11.34 -10.19
N VAL A 259 -25.04 11.48 -10.59
CA VAL A 259 -24.07 12.35 -9.89
C VAL A 259 -24.56 13.79 -9.91
N LEU A 260 -25.08 14.28 -11.03
CA LEU A 260 -25.62 15.63 -11.14
C LEU A 260 -26.81 15.88 -10.17
N ARG A 261 -27.70 14.89 -9.98
CA ARG A 261 -28.78 14.99 -8.97
C ARG A 261 -28.21 15.17 -7.56
N HIS A 262 -27.21 14.37 -7.19
CA HIS A 262 -26.57 14.48 -5.88
C HIS A 262 -25.92 15.86 -5.70
N VAL A 263 -25.20 16.36 -6.71
CA VAL A 263 -24.61 17.71 -6.69
C VAL A 263 -25.65 18.78 -6.34
N ILE A 264 -26.82 18.77 -6.99
CA ILE A 264 -27.87 19.78 -6.79
C ILE A 264 -28.51 19.64 -5.42
N ILE A 265 -28.85 18.42 -4.99
CA ILE A 265 -29.48 18.17 -3.68
C ILE A 265 -28.59 18.72 -2.57
N TYR A 266 -27.30 18.39 -2.58
CA TYR A 266 -26.38 18.85 -1.54
C TYR A 266 -26.12 20.36 -1.61
N LEU A 267 -26.21 20.98 -2.80
CA LEU A 267 -26.09 22.43 -2.93
C LEU A 267 -27.35 23.19 -2.46
N LEU A 268 -28.52 22.54 -2.50
CA LEU A 268 -29.75 23.08 -1.93
C LEU A 268 -29.80 22.91 -0.40
N LEU A 269 -29.21 21.83 0.12
CA LEU A 269 -29.14 21.57 1.56
C LEU A 269 -28.06 22.40 2.27
N SER A 270 -27.06 22.91 1.54
CA SER A 270 -26.03 23.77 2.14
C SER A 270 -26.60 25.12 2.58
N PRO A 271 -26.10 25.69 3.70
CA PRO A 271 -26.49 27.03 4.13
C PRO A 271 -26.18 28.06 3.05
N TYR A 272 -26.95 29.16 3.04
CA TYR A 272 -26.76 30.23 2.08
C TYR A 272 -25.41 30.91 2.30
N ASP A 273 -24.58 30.90 1.27
CA ASP A 273 -23.27 31.53 1.25
C ASP A 273 -22.99 32.07 -0.17
N ASN A 274 -22.07 33.03 -0.27
CA ASN A 274 -21.68 33.61 -1.56
C ASN A 274 -21.11 32.54 -2.50
N GLU A 275 -20.35 31.58 -1.96
CA GLU A 275 -19.84 30.44 -2.73
C GLU A 275 -20.97 29.53 -3.21
N GLN A 276 -21.98 29.30 -2.37
CA GLN A 276 -23.14 28.49 -2.71
C GLN A 276 -23.94 29.13 -3.86
N HIS A 277 -24.15 30.45 -3.81
CA HIS A 277 -24.83 31.19 -4.85
C HIS A 277 -24.08 31.17 -6.20
N ASP A 278 -22.76 31.40 -6.19
CA ASP A 278 -21.93 31.35 -7.40
C ASP A 278 -21.91 29.95 -8.03
N LEU A 279 -21.74 28.90 -7.21
CA LEU A 279 -21.81 27.52 -7.67
C LEU A 279 -23.19 27.16 -8.24
N MET A 280 -24.28 27.65 -7.64
CA MET A 280 -25.63 27.48 -8.16
C MET A 280 -25.79 28.11 -9.54
N CYS A 281 -25.32 29.35 -9.71
CA CYS A 281 -25.37 30.06 -10.98
C CYS A 281 -24.55 29.37 -12.08
N ARG A 282 -23.33 28.92 -11.78
CA ARG A 282 -22.48 28.19 -12.72
C ARG A 282 -23.09 26.86 -13.13
N ARG A 283 -23.64 26.11 -12.18
CA ARG A 283 -24.20 24.77 -12.43
C ARG A 283 -25.53 24.81 -13.18
N LYS A 284 -26.30 25.90 -13.05
CA LYS A 284 -27.53 26.15 -13.83
C LYS A 284 -27.28 26.25 -15.34
N LEU A 285 -26.07 26.63 -15.76
CA LEU A 285 -25.69 26.77 -17.17
C LEU A 285 -25.26 25.44 -17.83
N VAL A 286 -25.20 24.34 -17.06
CA VAL A 286 -24.81 23.03 -17.58
C VAL A 286 -25.96 22.43 -18.39
N LYS A 287 -25.72 22.13 -19.68
CA LYS A 287 -26.74 21.61 -20.62
C LYS A 287 -27.44 20.33 -20.13
N ASP A 288 -26.75 19.48 -19.38
CA ASP A 288 -27.32 18.24 -18.81
C ASP A 288 -28.40 18.51 -17.74
N MET A 289 -28.52 19.73 -17.20
CA MET A 289 -29.58 20.12 -16.27
C MET A 289 -30.96 20.18 -16.95
N GLU A 290 -31.01 20.48 -18.24
CA GLU A 290 -32.26 20.52 -19.02
C GLU A 290 -32.92 19.14 -19.12
N LYS A 291 -32.12 18.08 -19.00
CA LYS A 291 -32.58 16.68 -18.99
C LYS A 291 -33.19 16.24 -17.67
N ILE A 292 -33.11 17.06 -16.60
CA ILE A 292 -33.72 16.77 -15.30
C ILE A 292 -34.64 17.93 -14.85
N PRO A 293 -35.87 17.99 -15.38
CA PRO A 293 -36.77 19.14 -15.20
C PRO A 293 -37.09 19.46 -13.73
N SER A 294 -37.27 18.43 -12.90
CA SER A 294 -37.65 18.57 -11.49
C SER A 294 -36.59 19.32 -10.67
N TYR A 295 -35.31 19.04 -10.90
CA TYR A 295 -34.20 19.66 -10.17
C TYR A 295 -33.83 21.02 -10.75
N PHE A 296 -34.00 21.20 -12.07
CA PHE A 296 -33.87 22.50 -12.71
C PHE A 296 -34.90 23.51 -12.18
N ILE A 297 -36.16 23.09 -11.98
CA ILE A 297 -37.21 23.93 -11.39
C ILE A 297 -36.83 24.31 -9.95
N CYS A 298 -36.41 23.35 -9.11
CA CYS A 298 -35.97 23.66 -7.74
C CYS A 298 -34.80 24.67 -7.73
N SER A 299 -33.76 24.45 -8.53
CA SER A 299 -32.62 25.38 -8.63
C SER A 299 -33.04 26.78 -9.13
N LYS A 300 -34.02 26.85 -10.04
CA LYS A 300 -34.57 28.11 -10.55
C LYS A 300 -35.35 28.86 -9.47
N THR A 301 -36.16 28.18 -8.67
CA THR A 301 -36.95 28.79 -7.57
C THR A 301 -36.06 29.41 -6.49
N PHE A 302 -34.98 28.72 -6.10
CA PHE A 302 -34.03 29.25 -5.11
C PHE A 302 -33.18 30.43 -5.65
N THR A 303 -32.87 30.45 -6.95
CA THR A 303 -32.09 31.56 -7.55
C THR A 303 -32.94 32.80 -7.86
N THR A 304 -34.28 32.69 -7.93
CA THR A 304 -35.17 33.82 -8.25
C THR A 304 -35.71 34.58 -7.04
N GLN A 305 -35.57 34.06 -5.82
CA GLN A 305 -36.03 34.73 -4.58
C GLN A 305 -34.98 35.65 -3.93
N GLY A 306 -33.92 36.06 -4.64
CA GLY A 306 -32.94 37.05 -4.18
C GLY A 306 -33.37 38.51 -4.32
N ASN A 307 -34.63 38.79 -4.65
CA ASN A 307 -35.20 40.14 -4.68
C ASN A 307 -36.30 40.26 -3.62
N TYR A 308 -35.90 40.43 -2.36
CA TYR A 308 -36.71 41.09 -1.33
C TYR A 308 -35.79 41.92 -0.44
#